data_AF-A0A7C2QE12-F1
#
_entry.id   AF-A0A7C2QE12-F1
#
_cell.length_a   1.000
_cell.length_b   1.000
_cell.length_c   1.000
_cell.angle_alpha   90.00
_cell.angle_beta   90.00
_cell.angle_gamma   90.00
#
_symmetry.space_group_name_H-M   'P 1'
#
loop_
_entity.id
_entity.type
_entity.pdbx_description
1 polymer ?
#
loop_
_entity_poly.entity_id
_entity_poly.type
_entity_poly.pdbx_seq_one_letter_code
_entity_poly.pdbx_strand_id
1 'polypeptide(L)'
;MESTITISDGILKHIIRKHGADFSRLLGITRLDELRRLLKEALTNPDETHVDARNPRAKFFLKKKDALWLLIVVVGREVKTAYLISFKTYKRLASRRWL
;
A
#
# COMPACT_ATOMS: atom_id res chain seq x y z
N MET A 1 -10.89 20.25 4.54
CA MET A 1 -9.42 20.16 4.66
C MET A 1 -9.00 18.75 4.28
N GLU A 2 -8.58 18.55 3.03
CA GLU A 2 -7.93 17.29 2.63
C GLU A 2 -6.69 17.10 3.49
N SER A 3 -6.67 16.04 4.28
CA SER A 3 -5.54 15.75 5.15
C SER A 3 -4.50 14.98 4.34
N THR A 4 -3.39 15.64 3.99
CA THR A 4 -2.29 15.05 3.20
C THR A 4 -1.67 13.85 3.92
N ILE A 5 -1.60 12.70 3.24
CA ILE A 5 -0.89 11.51 3.71
C ILE A 5 0.61 11.68 3.43
N THR A 6 1.44 11.44 4.43
CA THR A 6 2.90 11.59 4.38
C THR A 6 3.58 10.29 3.96
N ILE A 7 4.51 10.40 3.01
CA ILE A 7 5.41 9.34 2.56
C ILE A 7 6.85 9.82 2.80
N SER A 8 7.56 9.22 3.75
CA SER A 8 8.97 9.54 4.03
C SER A 8 9.92 8.76 3.12
N ASP A 9 11.13 9.26 2.90
CA ASP A 9 12.15 8.49 2.17
C ASP A 9 12.57 7.23 2.91
N GLY A 10 12.56 7.30 4.26
CA GLY A 10 12.82 6.15 5.11
C GLY A 10 11.85 4.99 4.84
N ILE A 11 10.55 5.28 4.65
CA ILE A 11 9.58 4.22 4.36
C ILE A 11 9.72 3.67 2.95
N LEU A 12 10.03 4.51 1.96
CA LEU A 12 10.30 4.05 0.59
C LEU A 12 11.48 3.07 0.55
N LYS A 13 12.59 3.45 1.20
CA LYS A 13 13.78 2.58 1.34
C LYS A 13 13.44 1.29 2.09
N HIS A 14 12.64 1.37 3.16
CA HIS A 14 12.21 0.20 3.92
C HIS A 14 11.40 -0.78 3.06
N ILE A 15 10.43 -0.28 2.27
CA ILE A 15 9.59 -1.11 1.40
C ILE A 15 10.45 -1.86 0.38
N ILE A 16 11.33 -1.16 -0.34
CA ILE A 16 12.22 -1.77 -1.33
C ILE A 16 13.13 -2.80 -0.67
N ARG A 17 13.75 -2.48 0.47
CA ARG A 17 14.63 -3.43 1.18
C ARG A 17 13.88 -4.67 1.67
N LYS A 18 12.67 -4.49 2.18
CA LYS A 18 11.88 -5.57 2.79
C LYS A 18 11.28 -6.53 1.74
N HIS A 19 10.83 -5.98 0.61
CA HIS A 19 10.12 -6.75 -0.42
C HIS A 19 11.01 -7.10 -1.61
N GLY A 20 12.17 -6.47 -1.73
CA GLY A 20 13.26 -6.88 -2.61
C GLY A 20 13.00 -6.66 -4.10
N ALA A 21 13.83 -7.33 -4.91
CA ALA A 21 13.86 -7.17 -6.36
C ALA A 21 12.57 -7.61 -7.06
N ASP A 22 11.89 -8.64 -6.56
CA ASP A 22 10.64 -9.12 -7.18
C ASP A 22 9.52 -8.09 -7.08
N PHE A 23 9.38 -7.42 -5.94
CA PHE A 23 8.41 -6.33 -5.78
C PHE A 23 8.69 -5.19 -6.75
N SER A 24 9.95 -4.78 -6.84
CA SER A 24 10.38 -3.72 -7.76
C SER A 24 10.12 -4.12 -9.22
N ARG A 25 10.47 -5.34 -9.61
CA ARG A 25 10.27 -5.87 -10.96
C ARG A 25 8.79 -5.92 -11.33
N LEU A 26 7.95 -6.49 -10.47
CA LEU A 26 6.50 -6.62 -10.71
C LEU A 26 5.79 -5.26 -10.82
N LEU A 27 6.36 -4.21 -10.22
CA LEU A 27 5.82 -2.86 -10.28
C LEU A 27 6.52 -1.95 -11.30
N GLY A 28 7.54 -2.45 -12.01
CA GLY A 28 8.34 -1.65 -12.94
C GLY A 28 9.11 -0.51 -12.26
N ILE A 29 9.52 -0.70 -11.00
CA ILE A 29 10.19 0.33 -10.21
C ILE A 29 11.70 0.09 -10.25
N THR A 30 12.43 1.11 -10.68
CA THR A 30 13.89 1.15 -10.68
C THR A 30 14.44 2.23 -9.74
N ARG A 31 13.62 3.25 -9.42
CA ARG A 31 14.01 4.39 -8.60
C ARG A 31 12.99 4.71 -7.49
N LEU A 32 13.44 5.32 -6.40
CA LEU A 32 12.58 5.62 -5.25
C LEU A 32 11.46 6.63 -5.56
N ASP A 33 11.69 7.54 -6.50
CA ASP A 33 10.69 8.51 -6.95
C ASP A 33 9.55 7.86 -7.77
N GLU A 34 9.83 6.76 -8.46
CA GLU A 34 8.81 5.94 -9.14
C GLU A 34 7.91 5.26 -8.10
N LEU A 35 8.50 4.66 -7.06
CA LEU A 35 7.72 4.12 -5.93
C LEU A 35 6.88 5.22 -5.28
N ARG A 36 7.47 6.40 -5.02
CA ARG A 36 6.74 7.52 -4.41
C ARG A 36 5.54 7.94 -5.26
N ARG A 37 5.71 8.03 -6.59
CA ARG A 37 4.63 8.35 -7.52
C ARG A 37 3.53 7.30 -7.52
N LEU A 38 3.91 6.02 -7.60
CA LEU A 38 2.97 4.91 -7.53
C LEU A 38 2.14 4.91 -6.24
N LEU A 39 2.80 5.11 -5.09
CA LEU A 39 2.10 5.16 -3.81
C LEU A 39 1.16 6.37 -3.74
N LYS A 40 1.57 7.54 -4.25
CA LYS A 40 0.69 8.72 -4.32
C LYS A 40 -0.54 8.46 -5.19
N GLU A 41 -0.35 7.91 -6.38
CA GLU A 41 -1.45 7.57 -7.29
C GLU A 41 -2.45 6.62 -6.64
N ALA A 42 -1.96 5.53 -6.02
CA ALA A 42 -2.79 4.55 -5.34
C ALA A 42 -3.49 5.11 -4.08
N LEU A 43 -2.92 6.10 -3.40
CA LEU A 43 -3.55 6.78 -2.27
C LEU A 43 -4.60 7.80 -2.73
N THR A 44 -4.40 8.46 -3.87
CA THR A 44 -5.34 9.45 -4.43
C THR A 44 -6.50 8.78 -5.15
N ASN A 45 -6.26 7.68 -5.86
CA ASN A 45 -7.26 6.95 -6.62
C ASN A 45 -7.18 5.43 -6.34
N PRO A 46 -7.49 5.00 -5.10
CA PRO A 46 -7.56 3.58 -4.77
C PRO A 46 -8.74 2.92 -5.48
N ASP A 47 -8.61 1.64 -5.82
CA ASP A 47 -9.75 0.85 -6.29
C ASP A 47 -10.64 0.42 -5.10
N GLU A 48 -10.02 0.17 -3.94
CA GLU A 48 -10.74 -0.10 -2.69
C GLU A 48 -10.03 0.55 -1.49
N THR A 49 -10.80 0.97 -0.49
CA THR A 49 -10.28 1.44 0.79
C THR A 49 -11.02 0.77 1.94
N HIS A 50 -10.28 0.26 2.91
CA HIS A 50 -10.83 -0.43 4.08
C HIS A 50 -10.25 0.13 5.38
N VAL A 51 -11.00 0.03 6.47
CA VAL A 51 -10.49 0.35 7.82
C VAL A 51 -10.12 -0.94 8.54
N ASP A 52 -9.06 -0.91 9.35
CA ASP A 52 -8.74 -2.06 10.20
C ASP A 52 -9.76 -2.21 11.33
N ALA A 53 -10.44 -3.36 11.37
CA ALA A 53 -11.38 -3.71 12.43
C ALA A 53 -10.78 -3.64 13.84
N ARG A 54 -9.46 -3.84 13.96
CA ARG A 54 -8.74 -3.85 15.24
C ARG A 54 -8.07 -2.52 15.57
N ASN A 55 -7.86 -1.66 14.57
CA ASN A 55 -7.24 -0.35 14.75
C ASN A 55 -7.92 0.67 13.83
N PRO A 56 -8.92 1.42 14.33
CA PRO A 56 -9.65 2.39 13.52
C PRO A 56 -8.78 3.51 12.90
N ARG A 57 -7.56 3.71 13.38
CA ARG A 57 -6.60 4.66 12.80
C ARG A 57 -5.82 4.06 11.62
N ALA A 58 -5.87 2.75 11.42
CA ALA A 58 -5.24 2.07 10.31
C ALA A 58 -6.21 1.94 9.13
N LYS A 59 -5.76 2.38 7.96
CA LYS A 59 -6.48 2.30 6.69
C LYS A 59 -5.65 1.52 5.69
N PHE A 60 -6.34 0.74 4.89
CA PHE A 60 -5.79 -0.05 3.81
C PHE A 60 -6.28 0.53 2.50
N PHE A 61 -5.35 0.97 1.65
CA PHE A 61 -5.64 1.43 0.30
C PHE A 61 -5.18 0.35 -0.66
N LEU A 62 -6.07 -0.08 -1.55
CA LEU A 62 -5.79 -1.11 -2.52
C LEU A 62 -5.83 -0.55 -3.93
N LYS A 63 -4.84 -0.92 -4.72
CA LYS A 63 -4.80 -0.71 -6.17
C LYS A 63 -4.53 -2.03 -6.86
N LYS A 64 -5.41 -2.45 -7.76
CA LYS A 64 -5.25 -3.66 -8.56
C LYS A 64 -4.12 -3.48 -9.56
N LYS A 65 -3.25 -4.49 -9.66
CA LYS A 65 -2.14 -4.58 -10.61
C LYS A 65 -2.12 -6.00 -11.16
N ASP A 66 -2.74 -6.18 -12.31
CA ASP A 66 -2.96 -7.47 -12.96
C ASP A 66 -3.62 -8.50 -12.01
N ALA A 67 -2.92 -9.61 -11.74
CA ALA A 67 -3.37 -10.68 -10.85
C ALA A 67 -3.12 -10.40 -9.36
N LEU A 68 -2.47 -9.27 -9.03
CA LEU A 68 -2.09 -8.87 -7.68
C LEU A 68 -2.77 -7.57 -7.28
N TRP A 69 -2.66 -7.26 -5.99
CA TRP A 69 -3.09 -5.99 -5.43
C TRP A 69 -1.93 -5.33 -4.71
N LEU A 70 -1.67 -4.08 -5.04
CA LEU A 70 -0.85 -3.20 -4.22
C LEU A 70 -1.67 -2.78 -3.00
N LEU A 71 -1.26 -3.26 -1.83
CA LEU A 71 -1.83 -2.90 -0.55
C LEU A 71 -0.92 -1.85 0.13
N ILE A 72 -1.47 -0.69 0.46
CA ILE A 72 -0.79 0.37 1.21
C ILE A 72 -1.44 0.48 2.58
N VAL A 73 -0.62 0.42 3.63
CA VAL A 73 -1.09 0.58 5.01
C VAL A 73 -0.74 1.97 5.49
N VAL A 74 -1.77 2.73 5.87
CA VAL A 74 -1.66 4.07 6.44
C VAL A 74 -2.14 4.02 7.87
N VAL A 75 -1.37 4.59 8.81
CA VAL A 75 -1.82 4.74 10.20
C VAL A 75 -1.83 6.22 10.55
N GLY A 76 -3.00 6.73 10.91
CA GLY A 76 -3.22 8.16 11.05
C GLY A 76 -3.05 8.86 9.71
N ARG A 77 -1.89 9.50 9.49
CA ARG A 77 -1.55 10.22 8.25
C ARG A 77 -0.24 9.75 7.63
N GLU A 78 0.30 8.62 8.07
CA GLU A 78 1.62 8.16 7.61
C GLU A 78 1.53 6.78 6.96
N VAL A 79 2.17 6.65 5.79
CA VAL A 79 2.38 5.33 5.20
C VAL A 79 3.34 4.54 6.08
N LYS A 80 2.89 3.36 6.52
CA LYS A 80 3.67 2.45 7.36
C LYS A 80 4.26 1.29 6.58
N THR A 81 3.69 0.92 5.43
CA THR A 81 4.25 -0.07 4.51
C THR A 81 3.42 -0.12 3.22
N ALA A 82 3.95 -0.73 2.17
CA ALA A 82 3.21 -1.15 0.99
C ALA A 82 3.79 -2.47 0.48
N TYR A 83 2.93 -3.37 -0.01
CA TYR A 83 3.33 -4.66 -0.57
C TYR A 83 2.27 -5.23 -1.49
N LEU A 84 2.68 -6.18 -2.32
CA LEU A 84 1.77 -6.91 -3.20
C LEU A 84 1.10 -8.07 -2.46
N ILE A 85 -0.20 -8.25 -2.68
CA ILE A 85 -0.96 -9.39 -2.17
C ILE A 85 -1.67 -10.11 -3.32
N SER A 86 -1.74 -11.43 -3.22
CA SER A 86 -2.54 -12.26 -4.12
C SER A 86 -4.03 -12.21 -3.75
N PHE A 87 -4.88 -12.67 -4.65
CA PHE A 87 -6.31 -12.82 -4.40
C PHE A 87 -6.62 -13.66 -3.16
N LYS A 88 -5.83 -14.72 -2.89
CA LYS A 88 -5.97 -15.53 -1.67
C LYS A 88 -5.77 -14.71 -0.40
N THR A 89 -4.74 -13.87 -0.37
CA THR A 89 -4.46 -13.00 0.79
C THR A 89 -5.52 -11.91 0.92
N TYR A 90 -5.97 -11.33 -0.20
CA TYR A 90 -7.09 -10.38 -0.23
C TYR A 90 -8.34 -10.98 0.43
N LYS A 91 -8.82 -12.15 -0.01
CA LYS A 91 -10.02 -12.79 0.56
C LYS A 91 -9.91 -13.09 2.06
N ARG A 92 -8.70 -13.42 2.53
CA ARG A 92 -8.44 -13.64 3.96
C ARG A 92 -8.50 -12.35 4.77
N LEU A 93 -8.00 -11.23 4.24
CA LEU A 93 -8.04 -9.94 4.93
C LEU A 93 -9.45 -9.37 4.93
N ALA A 94 -10.14 -9.41 3.79
CA ALA A 94 -11.52 -8.99 3.63
C ALA A 94 -12.47 -9.71 4.61
N SER A 95 -12.26 -11.00 4.85
CA SER A 95 -13.15 -11.77 5.75
C SER A 95 -12.85 -11.64 7.25
N ARG A 96 -11.72 -11.06 7.64
CA ARG A 96 -11.25 -11.12 9.05
C ARG A 96 -10.80 -9.80 9.65
N ARG A 97 -10.47 -8.80 8.84
CA ARG A 97 -9.71 -7.63 9.28
C ARG A 97 -10.21 -6.32 8.69
N TRP A 98 -10.81 -6.34 7.52
CA TRP A 98 -11.34 -5.16 6.87
C TRP A 98 -12.82 -5.01 7.19
N LEU A 99 -13.18 -3.81 7.62
CA LEU A 99 -14.55 -3.32 7.69
C LEU A 99 -14.82 -2.46 6.46
#